data_AF-A0AAQ4F2B8-F1
#
_entry.id   AF-A0AAQ4F2B8-F1
#
_cell.length_a   1.000
_cell.length_b   1.000
_cell.length_c   1.000
_cell.angle_alpha   90.00
_cell.angle_beta   90.00
_cell.angle_gamma   90.00
#
_symmetry.space_group_name_H-M   'P 1'
#
loop_
_entity.id
_entity.type
_entity.pdbx_description
1 polymer ?
#
loop_
_entity_poly.entity_id
_entity_poly.type
_entity_poly.pdbx_seq_one_letter_code
_entity_poly.pdbx_strand_id
1 'polypeptide(L)'
;MKLKSNKILHFELVQSNEVGGSCRMELAGFKLALEFLACHIIKVQAVVTNRHVEIKSFLRKNRNDITNGFDVWHVVNVTWLLHQVMATRT
;
A
#
# COMPACT_ATOMS: atom_id res chain seq x y z
N MET A 1 -10.45 -10.54 -0.63
CA MET A 1 -9.98 -10.67 -2.03
C MET A 1 -9.28 -12.02 -2.17
N LYS A 2 -9.73 -12.90 -3.07
CA LYS A 2 -9.13 -14.23 -3.27
C LYS A 2 -8.25 -14.18 -4.50
N LEU A 3 -6.93 -14.10 -4.32
CA LEU A 3 -5.97 -14.12 -5.41
C LEU A 3 -5.93 -15.54 -6.00
N LYS A 4 -6.32 -15.70 -7.27
CA LYS A 4 -6.26 -16.99 -7.98
C LYS A 4 -4.85 -17.32 -8.50
N SER A 5 -3.95 -16.33 -8.49
CA SER A 5 -2.62 -16.38 -9.10
C SER A 5 -1.63 -15.67 -8.16
N ASN A 6 -0.65 -16.41 -7.66
CA ASN A 6 0.43 -15.90 -6.79
C ASN A 6 1.65 -15.52 -7.65
N LYS A 7 1.48 -14.54 -8.54
CA LYS A 7 2.54 -14.07 -9.43
C LYS A 7 3.00 -12.68 -8.99
N ILE A 8 4.31 -12.48 -8.98
CA ILE A 8 4.92 -11.16 -8.85
C ILE A 8 5.08 -10.60 -10.26
N LEU A 9 4.43 -9.47 -10.53
CA LEU A 9 4.51 -8.82 -11.84
C LEU A 9 5.67 -7.83 -11.94
N HIS A 10 6.08 -7.27 -10.80
CA HIS A 10 7.06 -6.19 -10.74
C HIS A 10 7.72 -6.10 -9.37
N PHE A 11 8.98 -5.66 -9.35
CA PHE A 11 9.73 -5.34 -8.13
C PHE A 11 10.62 -4.13 -8.41
N GLU A 12 10.70 -3.21 -7.45
CA GLU A 12 11.54 -2.01 -7.54
C GLU A 12 12.27 -1.77 -6.24
N LEU A 13 13.51 -1.30 -6.38
CA LEU A 13 14.31 -0.80 -5.28
C LEU A 13 14.28 0.73 -5.32
N VAL A 14 13.87 1.33 -4.20
CA VAL A 14 13.93 2.78 -3.98
C VAL A 14 14.83 3.03 -2.79
N GLN A 15 15.66 4.07 -2.84
CA GLN A 15 16.54 4.41 -1.72
C GLN A 15 16.16 5.74 -1.06
N SER A 16 16.30 5.82 0.27
CA SER A 16 15.90 7.01 1.04
C SER A 16 16.70 8.26 0.72
N ASN A 17 17.98 8.11 0.36
CA ASN A 17 18.87 9.18 -0.08
C ASN A 17 18.39 9.81 -1.41
N GLU A 18 17.75 9.05 -2.29
CA GLU A 18 17.27 9.52 -3.60
C GLU A 18 15.94 10.28 -3.49
N VAL A 19 15.09 9.87 -2.55
CA VAL A 19 13.73 10.43 -2.38
C VAL A 19 13.61 11.41 -1.20
N GLY A 20 14.73 11.73 -0.56
CA GLY A 20 14.80 12.69 0.54
C GLY A 20 14.18 12.21 1.85
N GLY A 21 14.20 10.90 2.12
CA GLY A 21 13.81 10.30 3.40
C GLY A 21 12.98 9.03 3.27
N SER A 22 13.01 8.20 4.31
CA SER A 22 12.32 6.90 4.34
C SER A 22 10.80 7.02 4.17
N CYS A 23 10.18 8.04 4.76
CA CYS A 23 8.73 8.24 4.67
C CYS A 23 8.21 8.35 3.23
N ARG A 24 9.03 8.85 2.30
CA ARG A 24 8.64 9.07 0.90
C ARG A 24 8.89 7.88 -0.01
N MET A 25 9.66 6.90 0.46
CA MET A 25 10.06 5.74 -0.35
C MET A 25 8.85 4.93 -0.80
N GLU A 26 7.87 4.72 0.09
CA GLU A 26 6.66 3.96 -0.25
C GLU A 26 5.86 4.64 -1.35
N LEU A 27 5.64 5.96 -1.26
CA LEU A 27 4.91 6.69 -2.31
C LEU A 27 5.71 6.72 -3.62
N ALA A 28 7.02 6.88 -3.56
CA ALA A 28 7.88 6.91 -4.75
C ALA A 28 7.83 5.57 -5.49
N GLY A 29 8.08 4.46 -4.80
CA GLY A 29 7.98 3.11 -5.39
C GLY A 29 6.58 2.79 -5.89
N PHE A 30 5.54 3.25 -5.18
CA PHE A 30 4.16 3.07 -5.65
C PHE A 30 3.89 3.76 -6.99
N LYS A 31 4.42 4.97 -7.20
CA LYS A 31 4.26 5.70 -8.47
C LYS A 31 4.99 5.01 -9.61
N LEU A 32 6.25 4.64 -9.39
CA LEU A 32 7.08 3.93 -10.37
C LEU A 32 6.43 2.60 -10.79
N ALA A 33 5.91 1.82 -9.84
CA ALA A 33 5.17 0.61 -10.15
C ALA A 33 3.87 0.86 -10.96
N LEU A 34 3.13 1.93 -10.67
CA LEU A 34 1.95 2.29 -11.48
C LEU A 34 2.33 2.71 -12.90
N GLU A 35 3.43 3.43 -13.07
CA GLU A 35 3.96 3.81 -14.38
C GLU A 35 4.40 2.57 -15.17
N PHE A 36 5.14 1.64 -14.54
CA PHE A 36 5.53 0.37 -15.15
C PHE A 36 4.32 -0.41 -15.69
N LEU A 37 3.26 -0.55 -14.88
CA LEU A 37 2.04 -1.25 -15.30
C LEU A 37 1.33 -0.52 -16.45
N ALA A 38 1.28 0.81 -16.42
CA ALA A 38 0.70 1.62 -17.48
C ALA A 38 1.47 1.46 -18.82
N CYS A 39 2.81 1.43 -18.77
CA CYS A 39 3.66 1.18 -19.94
C CYS A 39 3.39 -0.18 -20.59
N HIS A 40 2.97 -1.17 -19.80
CA HIS A 40 2.60 -2.51 -20.28
C HIS A 40 1.10 -2.65 -20.60
N ILE A 41 0.36 -1.53 -20.68
CA ILE A 41 -1.08 -1.49 -21.02
C ILE A 41 -1.93 -2.24 -19.97
N ILE A 42 -1.42 -2.37 -18.73
CA ILE A 42 -2.13 -3.01 -17.63
C ILE A 42 -2.90 -1.94 -16.85
N LYS A 43 -4.23 -1.98 -16.96
CA LYS A 43 -5.11 -1.08 -16.20
C LYS A 43 -5.34 -1.62 -14.78
N VAL A 44 -4.82 -0.89 -13.79
CA VAL A 44 -5.09 -1.16 -12.37
C VAL A 44 -6.48 -0.64 -12.01
N GLN A 45 -7.37 -1.51 -11.51
CA GLN A 45 -8.71 -1.12 -11.06
C GLN A 45 -8.79 -0.91 -9.55
N ALA A 46 -8.01 -1.67 -8.79
CA ALA A 46 -7.98 -1.59 -7.33
C ALA A 46 -6.59 -1.93 -6.82
N VAL A 47 -6.24 -1.33 -5.68
CA VAL A 47 -5.01 -1.63 -4.94
C VAL A 47 -5.35 -1.88 -3.48
N VAL A 48 -4.60 -2.77 -2.83
CA VAL A 48 -4.66 -2.98 -1.39
C VAL A 48 -3.30 -2.62 -0.83
N THR A 49 -3.27 -1.65 0.07
CA THR A 49 -2.04 -1.13 0.67
C THR A 49 -2.14 -1.12 2.19
N ASN A 50 -1.01 -0.92 2.86
CA ASN A 50 -1.02 -0.57 4.29
C ASN A 50 -1.71 0.78 4.50
N ARG A 51 -1.94 1.18 5.77
CA ARG A 51 -2.54 2.48 6.10
C ARG A 51 -1.59 3.67 5.85
N HIS A 52 -0.92 3.69 4.70
CA HIS A 52 -0.01 4.75 4.29
C HIS A 52 -0.81 5.96 3.81
N VAL A 53 -0.77 7.03 4.60
CA VAL A 53 -1.60 8.23 4.37
C VAL A 53 -1.27 8.91 3.04
N GLU A 54 0.00 8.92 2.66
CA GLU A 54 0.45 9.56 1.42
C GLU A 54 -0.08 8.86 0.17
N ILE A 55 -0.10 7.53 0.13
CA ILE A 55 -0.63 6.76 -1.01
C ILE A 55 -2.14 7.01 -1.14
N LYS A 56 -2.87 6.95 -0.02
CA LYS A 56 -4.32 7.28 0.00
C LYS A 56 -4.57 8.70 -0.52
N SER A 57 -3.75 9.66 -0.10
CA SER A 57 -3.86 11.05 -0.53
C SER A 57 -3.56 11.20 -2.02
N PHE A 58 -2.51 10.54 -2.51
CA PHE A 58 -2.12 10.54 -3.91
C PHE A 58 -3.21 9.94 -4.81
N LEU A 59 -3.75 8.77 -4.46
CA LEU A 59 -4.81 8.11 -5.22
C LEU A 59 -6.07 8.98 -5.30
N ARG A 60 -6.50 9.57 -4.18
CA ARG A 60 -7.67 10.47 -4.14
C ARG A 60 -7.52 11.76 -4.95
N LYS A 61 -6.28 12.21 -5.17
CA LYS A 61 -6.00 13.47 -5.89
C LYS A 61 -5.72 13.24 -7.37
N ASN A 62 -5.04 12.15 -7.71
CA ASN A 62 -4.46 11.95 -9.04
C ASN A 62 -5.01 10.73 -9.77
N ARG A 63 -5.59 9.74 -9.06
CA ARG A 63 -5.97 8.43 -9.60
C ARG A 63 -7.30 7.94 -9.03
N ASN A 64 -8.34 8.74 -9.22
CA ASN A 64 -9.70 8.45 -8.73
C ASN A 64 -10.34 7.27 -9.47
N ASP A 65 -9.71 6.81 -10.55
CA ASP A 65 -10.03 5.58 -11.28
C ASP A 65 -9.67 4.30 -10.51
N ILE A 66 -8.76 4.39 -9.54
CA ILE A 66 -8.28 3.25 -8.75
C ILE A 66 -8.99 3.21 -7.40
N THR A 67 -9.65 2.09 -7.09
CA THR A 67 -10.20 1.85 -5.75
C THR A 67 -9.10 1.50 -4.76
N ASN A 68 -8.97 2.25 -3.67
CA ASN A 68 -7.99 1.98 -2.61
C ASN A 68 -8.60 1.18 -1.46
N GLY A 69 -8.11 -0.03 -1.23
CA GLY A 69 -8.37 -0.85 -0.05
C GLY A 69 -7.21 -0.84 0.94
N PHE A 70 -7.52 -1.12 2.21
CA PHE A 70 -6.49 -1.34 3.23
C PHE A 70 -6.32 -2.82 3.52
N ASP A 71 -5.08 -3.24 3.77
CA ASP A 71 -4.82 -4.57 4.30
C ASP A 71 -5.42 -4.69 5.71
N VAL A 72 -6.40 -5.57 5.83
CA VAL A 72 -7.16 -5.84 7.07
C VAL A 72 -6.27 -6.47 8.12
N TRP A 73 -5.23 -7.22 7.74
CA TRP A 73 -4.32 -7.87 8.68
C TRP A 73 -3.69 -6.88 9.67
N HIS A 74 -3.22 -5.74 9.15
CA HIS A 74 -2.65 -4.66 9.97
C HIS A 74 -3.70 -3.95 10.84
N VAL A 75 -4.98 -4.00 10.49
CA VAL A 75 -6.06 -3.42 11.31
C VAL A 75 -6.42 -4.35 12.46
N VAL A 76 -6.56 -5.64 12.17
CA VAL A 76 -6.98 -6.67 13.14
C VAL A 76 -5.93 -6.88 14.23
N ASN A 77 -4.64 -6.93 13.88
CA ASN A 77 -3.58 -7.12 14.87
C ASN A 77 -3.47 -5.97 15.88
N VAL A 78 -3.70 -4.72 15.46
CA VAL A 78 -3.74 -3.59 16.39
C VAL A 78 -4.91 -3.73 17.35
N THR A 79 -6.09 -4.12 16.88
CA THR A 79 -7.26 -4.34 17.73
C THR A 79 -7.05 -5.51 18.70
N TRP A 80 -6.42 -6.60 18.25
CA TRP A 80 -6.08 -7.75 19.10
C TRP A 80 -5.07 -7.40 20.19
N LEU A 81 -4.00 -6.67 19.85
CA LEU A 81 -3.03 -6.17 20.82
C LEU A 81 -3.69 -5.25 21.85
N LEU A 82 -4.59 -4.35 21.41
CA LEU A 82 -5.33 -3.48 22.33
C LEU A 82 -6.24 -4.26 23.28
N HIS A 83 -6.98 -5.25 22.78
CA HIS A 83 -7.79 -6.12 23.65
C HIS A 83 -6.92 -6.88 24.66
N GLN A 84 -5.78 -7.41 24.25
CA GLN A 84 -4.90 -8.20 25.13
C GLN A 84 -4.21 -7.31 26.19
N VAL A 85 -3.81 -6.09 25.84
CA VAL A 85 -3.21 -5.11 26.77
C VAL A 85 -4.27 -4.58 27.75
N MET A 86 -5.52 -4.39 27.32
CA MET A 86 -6.60 -4.01 28.23
C MET A 86 -7.05 -5.16 29.14
N ALA A 87 -7.05 -6.40 28.64
CA ALA A 87 -7.42 -7.59 29.41
C ALA A 87 -6.37 -8.03 30.45
N THR A 88 -5.11 -7.61 30.31
CA THR A 88 -4.03 -7.91 31.26
C THR A 88 -3.80 -6.79 32.29
N ARG A 89 -4.64 -5.74 32.28
CA ARG A 89 -4.62 -4.63 33.25
C ARG A 89 -5.71 -4.73 34.34
N THR A 90 -6.33 -5.90 34.50
CA THR A 90 -7.19 -6.25 35.64
C THR A 90 -6.49 -7.30 36.50
#